data_AF-A0A5C7FRX7-F1
#
_entry.id   AF-A0A5C7FRX7-F1
#
_cell.length_a   1.000
_cell.length_b   1.000
_cell.length_c   1.000
_cell.angle_alpha   90.00
_cell.angle_beta   90.00
_cell.angle_gamma   90.00
#
_symmetry.space_group_name_H-M   'P 1'
#
loop_
_entity.id
_entity.type
_entity.pdbx_description
1 polymer ?
#
loop_
_entity_poly.entity_id
_entity_poly.type
_entity_poly.pdbx_seq_one_letter_code
_entity_poly.pdbx_strand_id
1 'polypeptide(L)'
;MSAPANQTGPDTPTLLVYVCLYFLVASLFLRLSPGIGVVLFLLGIIGLAAWFGTSWFRKHRSEKPNPNDFGYRIGQRYEDCRRKEERFRTEAEGIRNSIATLRDDIERSSSADAGEVERAQKLITEFEAEFNLRHAKASFFADCAAKLKALLDRHKLQESIIARKKELDALRSTNFDDEAALEETRYHLERDTIELDTIAELSKEAFASFKAEQAEELRLRLEKLRSEL
;
A
#
# COMPACT_ATOMS: atom_id res chain seq x y z
N MET A 1 -24.71 2.20 27.41
CA MET A 1 -23.87 1.94 26.22
C MET A 1 -22.71 1.08 26.71
N SER A 2 -22.76 -0.23 26.42
CA SER A 2 -21.82 -1.21 26.96
C SER A 2 -20.63 -1.34 26.01
N ALA A 3 -19.41 -1.19 26.53
CA ALA A 3 -18.17 -1.21 25.77
C ALA A 3 -17.96 -2.54 25.01
N PRO A 4 -17.39 -2.52 23.79
CA PRO A 4 -17.06 -3.73 23.07
C PRO A 4 -15.90 -4.46 23.77
N ALA A 5 -16.12 -5.74 24.08
CA ALA A 5 -15.10 -6.61 24.64
C ALA A 5 -13.91 -6.73 23.66
N ASN A 6 -12.73 -6.32 24.13
CA ASN A 6 -11.47 -6.42 23.42
C ASN A 6 -11.10 -7.90 23.26
N GLN A 7 -11.36 -8.48 22.08
CA GLN A 7 -10.85 -9.80 21.71
C GLN A 7 -9.39 -9.69 21.31
N THR A 8 -8.49 -9.61 22.30
CA THR A 8 -7.06 -9.80 22.07
C THR A 8 -6.81 -11.27 21.76
N GLY A 9 -6.77 -11.62 20.47
CA GLY A 9 -6.19 -12.89 20.03
C GLY A 9 -4.73 -12.99 20.51
N PRO A 10 -4.18 -14.20 20.70
CA PRO A 10 -2.83 -14.36 21.21
C PRO A 10 -1.82 -13.71 20.26
N ASP A 11 -1.04 -12.78 20.79
CA ASP A 11 0.00 -12.07 20.05
C ASP A 11 1.02 -13.06 19.46
N THR A 12 1.43 -12.86 18.22
CA THR A 12 2.44 -13.68 17.51
C THR A 12 3.70 -14.00 18.34
N PRO A 13 4.28 -13.08 19.16
CA PRO A 13 5.39 -13.42 20.04
C PRO A 13 5.04 -14.46 21.11
N THR A 14 3.84 -14.40 21.70
CA THR A 14 3.40 -15.38 22.71
C THR A 14 3.22 -16.78 22.12
N LEU A 15 2.71 -16.87 20.89
CA LEU A 15 2.60 -18.14 20.16
C LEU A 15 3.96 -18.77 19.87
N LEU A 16 4.97 -17.97 19.50
CA LEU A 16 6.33 -18.47 19.28
C LEU A 16 6.94 -19.08 20.54
N VAL A 17 6.70 -18.47 21.71
CA VAL A 17 7.15 -19.01 22.99
C VAL A 17 6.53 -20.38 23.27
N TYR A 18 5.22 -20.54 23.03
CA TYR A 18 4.55 -21.84 23.21
C TYR A 18 5.04 -22.92 22.25
N VAL A 19 5.32 -22.57 20.99
CA VAL A 19 5.87 -23.50 20.00
C VAL A 19 7.28 -23.96 20.40
N CYS A 20 8.15 -23.02 20.81
CA CYS A 20 9.48 -23.36 21.30
C CYS A 20 9.43 -24.28 22.53
N LEU A 21 8.56 -23.97 23.50
CA LEU A 21 8.38 -24.78 24.70
C LEU A 21 7.90 -26.20 24.37
N TYR A 22 6.95 -26.33 23.45
CA TYR A 22 6.44 -27.62 22.97
C TYR A 22 7.55 -28.49 22.36
N PHE A 23 8.37 -27.93 21.46
CA PHE A 23 9.48 -28.69 20.85
C PHE A 23 10.57 -29.07 21.86
N LEU A 24 10.80 -28.24 22.88
CA LEU A 24 11.72 -28.54 23.98
C LEU A 24 11.25 -29.74 24.79
N VAL A 25 9.96 -29.77 25.15
CA VAL A 25 9.34 -30.91 25.84
C VAL A 25 9.34 -32.17 24.97
N ALA A 26 9.00 -32.06 23.69
CA ALA A 26 9.05 -33.18 22.75
C ALA A 26 10.46 -33.77 22.62
N SER A 27 11.50 -32.92 22.58
CA SER A 27 12.91 -33.34 22.56
C SER A 27 13.33 -34.07 23.83
N LEU A 28 12.80 -33.68 24.99
CA LEU A 28 13.07 -34.37 26.26
C LEU A 28 12.42 -35.77 26.26
N PHE A 29 11.18 -35.89 25.78
CA PHE A 29 10.49 -37.17 25.65
C PHE A 29 11.15 -38.11 24.63
N LEU A 30 11.78 -37.58 23.58
CA LEU A 30 12.55 -38.38 22.61
C LEU A 30 13.73 -39.10 23.27
N ARG A 31 14.32 -38.50 24.32
CA ARG A 31 15.43 -39.09 25.07
C ARG A 31 14.97 -40.13 26.10
N LEU A 32 13.79 -39.95 26.69
CA LEU A 32 13.25 -40.86 27.72
C LEU A 32 12.53 -42.08 27.11
N SER A 33 11.76 -41.85 26.05
CA SER A 33 10.94 -42.85 25.39
C SER A 33 10.83 -42.54 23.89
N PRO A 34 11.67 -43.14 23.04
CA PRO A 34 11.77 -42.73 21.64
C PRO A 34 10.46 -42.87 20.87
N GLY A 35 9.62 -43.87 21.19
CA GLY A 35 8.31 -44.05 20.53
C GLY A 35 7.35 -42.89 20.75
N ILE A 36 7.19 -42.42 21.99
CA ILE A 36 6.28 -41.31 22.33
C ILE A 36 6.83 -39.99 21.78
N GLY A 37 8.16 -39.80 21.83
CA GLY A 37 8.82 -38.61 21.30
C GLY A 37 8.60 -38.42 19.79
N VAL A 38 8.69 -39.51 19.00
CA VAL A 38 8.44 -39.45 17.55
C VAL A 38 6.99 -39.08 17.24
N VAL A 39 6.02 -39.64 17.97
CA VAL A 39 4.59 -39.33 17.78
C VAL A 39 4.30 -37.86 18.06
N LEU A 40 4.83 -37.32 19.18
CA LEU A 40 4.66 -35.90 19.52
C LEU A 40 5.31 -34.99 18.47
N PHE A 41 6.52 -35.32 18.01
CA PHE A 41 7.21 -34.51 17.01
C PHE A 41 6.44 -34.45 15.68
N LEU A 42 5.90 -35.58 15.22
CA LEU A 42 5.06 -35.62 14.02
C LEU A 42 3.78 -34.80 14.17
N LEU A 43 3.13 -34.88 15.34
CA LEU A 43 1.91 -34.14 15.63
C LEU A 43 2.16 -32.62 15.65
N GLY A 44 3.32 -32.20 16.18
CA GLY A 44 3.79 -30.82 16.13
C GLY A 44 4.01 -30.32 14.71
N ILE A 45 4.67 -31.10 13.85
CA ILE A 45 4.90 -30.75 12.44
C ILE A 45 3.58 -30.63 11.69
N ILE A 46 2.65 -31.58 11.87
CA ILE A 46 1.33 -31.56 11.22
C ILE A 46 0.54 -30.32 11.66
N GLY A 47 0.56 -30.00 12.96
CA GLY A 47 -0.07 -28.80 13.49
C GLY A 47 0.52 -27.51 12.91
N LEU A 48 1.86 -27.44 12.81
CA LEU A 48 2.55 -26.29 12.22
C LEU A 48 2.22 -26.13 10.74
N ALA A 49 2.20 -27.24 9.99
CA ALA A 49 1.86 -27.26 8.57
C ALA A 49 0.39 -26.85 8.34
N ALA A 50 -0.54 -27.32 9.18
CA ALA A 50 -1.94 -26.92 9.13
C ALA A 50 -2.13 -25.44 9.48
N TRP A 51 -1.39 -24.92 10.46
CA TRP A 51 -1.43 -23.51 10.85
C TRP A 51 -0.84 -22.59 9.77
N PHE A 52 0.34 -22.94 9.23
CA PHE A 52 0.92 -22.21 8.10
C PHE A 52 0.04 -22.29 6.86
N GLY A 53 -0.51 -23.46 6.55
CA GLY A 53 -1.43 -23.66 5.43
C GLY A 53 -2.69 -22.80 5.59
N THR A 54 -3.35 -22.84 6.74
CA THR A 54 -4.56 -22.03 6.99
C THR A 54 -4.26 -20.54 7.03
N SER A 55 -3.15 -20.10 7.62
CA SER A 55 -2.72 -18.70 7.64
C SER A 55 -2.41 -18.19 6.23
N TRP A 56 -1.70 -18.97 5.44
CA TRP A 56 -1.37 -18.65 4.04
C TRP A 56 -2.63 -18.60 3.16
N PHE A 57 -3.53 -19.59 3.31
CA PHE A 57 -4.83 -19.57 2.64
C PHE A 57 -5.71 -18.41 3.10
N ARG A 58 -5.70 -18.03 4.37
CA ARG A 58 -6.50 -16.90 4.89
C ARG A 58 -5.96 -15.58 4.37
N LYS A 59 -4.64 -15.39 4.34
CA LYS A 59 -3.99 -14.21 3.78
C LYS A 59 -4.30 -14.03 2.28
N HIS A 60 -4.41 -15.11 1.51
CA HIS A 60 -4.82 -15.05 0.10
C HIS A 60 -6.33 -14.98 -0.12
N ARG A 61 -7.16 -15.33 0.87
CA ARG A 61 -8.63 -15.31 0.76
C ARG A 61 -9.27 -14.06 1.36
N SER A 62 -8.55 -13.30 2.19
CA SER A 62 -9.05 -12.10 2.87
C SER A 62 -9.09 -10.84 1.98
N GLU A 63 -8.42 -10.85 0.83
CA GLU A 63 -8.58 -9.81 -0.20
C GLU A 63 -9.33 -10.39 -1.40
N LYS A 64 -10.57 -10.87 -1.18
CA LYS A 64 -11.47 -10.95 -2.34
C LYS A 64 -11.75 -9.50 -2.74
N PRO A 65 -11.29 -9.04 -3.91
CA PRO A 65 -11.56 -7.67 -4.33
C PRO A 65 -13.08 -7.50 -4.38
N ASN A 66 -13.56 -6.36 -3.87
CA ASN A 66 -14.99 -6.09 -3.86
C ASN A 66 -15.50 -6.19 -5.31
N PRO A 67 -16.43 -7.10 -5.64
CA PRO A 67 -16.90 -7.29 -7.02
C PRO A 67 -17.57 -6.03 -7.59
N ASN A 68 -17.99 -5.10 -6.73
CA ASN A 68 -18.56 -3.82 -7.12
C ASN A 68 -17.52 -2.73 -7.37
N ASP A 69 -16.25 -2.97 -7.03
CA ASP A 69 -15.17 -2.04 -7.34
C ASP A 69 -15.03 -1.86 -8.86
N PHE A 70 -14.93 -0.60 -9.28
CA PHE A 70 -14.79 -0.25 -10.69
C PHE A 70 -13.49 -0.80 -11.26
N GLY A 71 -12.39 -0.65 -10.53
CA GLY A 71 -11.06 -1.12 -10.93
C GLY A 71 -11.07 -2.64 -11.16
N TYR A 72 -11.63 -3.39 -10.21
CA TYR A 72 -11.76 -4.84 -10.33
C TYR A 72 -12.62 -5.27 -11.53
N ARG A 73 -13.80 -4.67 -11.72
CA ARG A 73 -14.71 -5.03 -12.82
C ARG A 73 -14.11 -4.74 -14.19
N ILE A 74 -13.45 -3.61 -14.36
CA ILE A 74 -12.76 -3.26 -15.60
C ILE A 74 -11.54 -4.16 -15.82
N GLY A 75 -10.78 -4.46 -14.76
CA GLY A 75 -9.67 -5.40 -14.82
C GLY A 75 -10.07 -6.79 -15.29
N GLN A 76 -11.17 -7.35 -14.75
CA GLN A 76 -11.70 -8.64 -15.22
C GLN A 76 -12.11 -8.60 -16.70
N ARG A 77 -12.81 -7.54 -17.12
CA ARG A 77 -13.21 -7.40 -18.53
C ARG A 77 -12.01 -7.26 -19.46
N TYR A 78 -10.95 -6.57 -19.02
CA TYR A 78 -9.69 -6.46 -19.76
C TYR A 78 -9.05 -7.84 -19.97
N GLU A 79 -8.91 -8.63 -18.91
CA GLU A 79 -8.38 -10.00 -18.99
C GLU A 79 -9.24 -10.90 -19.88
N ASP A 80 -10.57 -10.78 -19.79
CA ASP A 80 -11.49 -11.51 -20.65
C ASP A 80 -11.30 -11.16 -22.13
N CYS A 81 -11.15 -9.88 -22.45
CA CYS A 81 -10.86 -9.43 -23.82
C CYS A 81 -9.52 -9.97 -24.29
N ARG A 82 -8.47 -9.90 -23.46
CA ARG A 82 -7.13 -10.38 -23.80
C ARG A 82 -7.09 -11.89 -24.05
N ARG A 83 -7.82 -12.67 -23.25
CA ARG A 83 -7.95 -14.12 -23.45
C ARG A 83 -8.69 -14.47 -24.74
N LYS A 84 -9.76 -13.73 -25.05
CA LYS A 84 -10.53 -13.94 -26.29
C LYS A 84 -9.71 -13.56 -27.51
N GLU A 85 -8.99 -12.45 -27.47
CA GLU A 85 -8.04 -12.03 -28.50
C GLU A 85 -7.01 -13.13 -28.78
N GLU A 86 -6.31 -13.59 -27.73
CA GLU A 86 -5.28 -14.64 -27.86
C GLU A 86 -5.85 -15.92 -28.47
N ARG A 87 -7.05 -16.32 -28.03
CA ARG A 87 -7.75 -17.49 -28.56
C ARG A 87 -8.05 -17.32 -30.04
N PHE A 88 -8.67 -16.21 -30.44
CA PHE A 88 -9.01 -16.00 -31.85
C PHE A 88 -7.79 -15.84 -32.74
N ARG A 89 -6.70 -15.25 -32.23
CA ARG A 89 -5.42 -15.17 -32.93
C ARG A 89 -4.82 -16.56 -33.16
N THR A 90 -4.75 -17.39 -32.11
CA THR A 90 -4.26 -18.76 -32.20
C THR A 90 -5.12 -19.61 -33.16
N GLU A 91 -6.46 -19.47 -33.10
CA GLU A 91 -7.35 -20.16 -34.03
C GLU A 91 -7.13 -19.69 -35.48
N ALA A 92 -6.90 -18.40 -35.72
CA ALA A 92 -6.60 -17.86 -37.05
C ALA A 92 -5.26 -18.37 -37.59
N GLU A 93 -4.22 -18.43 -36.75
CA GLU A 93 -2.92 -19.03 -37.11
C GLU A 93 -3.06 -20.51 -37.45
N GLY A 94 -3.87 -21.26 -36.69
CA GLY A 94 -4.20 -22.65 -37.01
C GLY A 94 -4.84 -22.82 -38.39
N ILE A 95 -5.81 -21.98 -38.73
CA ILE A 95 -6.44 -22.00 -40.06
C ILE A 95 -5.44 -21.65 -41.16
N ARG A 96 -4.59 -20.65 -40.93
CA ARG A 96 -3.55 -20.26 -41.90
C ARG A 96 -2.59 -21.40 -42.18
N ASN A 97 -2.21 -22.16 -41.16
CA ASN A 97 -1.39 -23.36 -41.32
C ASN A 97 -2.12 -24.45 -42.11
N SER A 98 -3.41 -24.69 -41.83
CA SER A 98 -4.23 -25.64 -42.61
C SER A 98 -4.36 -25.25 -44.09
N ILE A 99 -4.50 -23.95 -44.39
CA ILE A 99 -4.49 -23.45 -45.78
C ILE A 99 -3.13 -23.71 -46.43
N ALA A 100 -2.03 -23.43 -45.73
CA ALA A 100 -0.69 -23.63 -46.25
C ALA A 100 -0.40 -25.12 -46.53
N THR A 101 -0.79 -26.02 -45.63
CA THR A 101 -0.65 -27.46 -45.84
C THR A 101 -1.50 -27.94 -47.02
N LEU A 102 -2.75 -27.47 -47.13
CA LEU A 102 -3.63 -27.88 -48.22
C LEU A 102 -3.10 -27.40 -49.58
N ARG A 103 -2.49 -26.21 -49.64
CA ARG A 103 -1.81 -25.71 -50.85
C ARG A 103 -0.58 -26.53 -51.21
N ASP A 104 0.25 -26.86 -50.23
CA ASP A 104 1.45 -27.71 -50.42
C ASP A 104 1.06 -29.14 -50.84
N ASP A 105 -0.04 -29.69 -50.31
CA ASP A 105 -0.57 -31.00 -50.71
C ASP A 105 -1.05 -31.01 -52.17
N ILE A 106 -1.74 -29.96 -52.61
CA ILE A 106 -2.14 -29.79 -54.02
C ILE A 106 -0.90 -29.75 -54.92
N GLU A 107 0.09 -28.91 -54.57
CA GLU A 107 1.30 -28.71 -55.36
C GLU A 107 2.16 -29.97 -55.47
N ARG A 108 2.26 -30.76 -54.38
CA ARG A 108 3.01 -32.02 -54.37
C ARG A 108 2.28 -33.15 -55.11
N SER A 109 0.96 -33.08 -55.27
CA SER A 109 0.18 -34.11 -55.94
C SER A 109 0.16 -33.91 -57.47
N SER A 110 1.25 -34.26 -58.14
CA SER A 110 1.35 -34.17 -59.61
C SER A 110 0.37 -35.08 -60.37
N SER A 111 -0.31 -35.98 -59.67
CA SER A 111 -1.29 -36.94 -60.20
C SER A 111 -2.73 -36.70 -59.75
N ALA A 112 -3.01 -35.62 -59.00
CA ALA A 112 -4.37 -35.31 -58.58
C ALA A 112 -5.24 -34.95 -59.78
N ASP A 113 -6.48 -35.47 -59.79
CA ASP A 113 -7.44 -35.14 -60.84
C ASP A 113 -7.96 -33.70 -60.68
N ALA A 114 -8.41 -33.08 -61.78
CA ALA A 114 -8.96 -31.73 -61.77
C ALA A 114 -10.12 -31.57 -60.77
N GLY A 115 -10.93 -32.61 -60.55
CA GLY A 115 -12.01 -32.59 -59.56
C GLY A 115 -11.54 -32.64 -58.10
N GLU A 116 -10.34 -33.17 -57.81
CA GLU A 116 -9.73 -33.14 -56.48
C GLU A 116 -9.14 -31.75 -56.18
N VAL A 117 -8.46 -31.17 -57.17
CA VAL A 117 -7.92 -29.81 -57.08
C VAL A 117 -9.03 -28.77 -56.88
N GLU A 118 -10.15 -28.88 -57.62
CA GLU A 118 -11.28 -27.95 -57.47
C GLU A 118 -11.92 -28.03 -56.07
N ARG A 119 -12.07 -29.25 -55.52
CA ARG A 119 -12.60 -29.45 -54.16
C ARG A 119 -11.66 -28.87 -53.10
N ALA A 120 -10.36 -29.08 -53.25
CA ALA A 120 -9.37 -28.52 -52.35
C ALA A 120 -9.34 -26.98 -52.43
N GLN A 121 -9.48 -26.40 -53.63
CA GLN A 121 -9.56 -24.95 -53.80
C GLN A 121 -10.81 -24.34 -53.15
N LYS A 122 -11.97 -25.02 -53.25
CA LYS A 122 -13.19 -24.61 -52.52
C LYS A 122 -12.97 -24.59 -51.01
N LEU A 123 -12.35 -25.64 -50.45
CA LEU A 123 -12.00 -25.70 -49.03
C LEU A 123 -11.05 -24.56 -48.62
N ILE A 124 -10.05 -24.23 -49.45
CA ILE A 124 -9.16 -23.09 -49.22
C ILE A 124 -9.98 -21.79 -49.10
N THR A 125 -10.92 -21.54 -50.02
CA THR A 125 -11.73 -20.31 -49.98
C THR A 125 -12.62 -20.23 -48.74
N GLU A 126 -13.18 -21.36 -48.29
CA GLU A 126 -13.96 -21.41 -47.04
C GLU A 126 -13.08 -21.14 -45.81
N PHE A 127 -11.88 -21.74 -45.77
CA PHE A 127 -10.91 -21.46 -44.71
C PHE A 127 -10.44 -20.00 -44.71
N GLU A 128 -10.26 -19.38 -45.88
CA GLU A 128 -9.90 -17.96 -45.98
C GLU A 128 -11.01 -17.05 -45.43
N ALA A 129 -12.28 -17.36 -45.69
CA ALA A 129 -13.42 -16.64 -45.12
C ALA A 129 -13.44 -16.76 -43.59
N GLU A 130 -13.24 -17.97 -43.06
CA GLU A 130 -13.19 -18.26 -41.62
C GLU A 130 -11.96 -17.63 -40.94
N PHE A 131 -10.82 -17.56 -41.63
CA PHE A 131 -9.62 -16.85 -41.18
C PHE A 131 -9.91 -15.36 -41.02
N ASN A 132 -10.46 -14.72 -42.07
CA ASN A 132 -10.79 -13.30 -42.04
C ASN A 132 -11.77 -12.95 -40.93
N LEU A 133 -12.79 -13.80 -40.71
CA LEU A 133 -13.75 -13.64 -39.62
C LEU A 133 -13.07 -13.70 -38.24
N ARG A 134 -12.19 -14.67 -38.01
CA ARG A 134 -11.48 -14.81 -36.72
C ARG A 134 -10.45 -13.71 -36.51
N HIS A 135 -9.73 -13.32 -37.55
CA HIS A 135 -8.80 -12.20 -37.50
C HIS A 135 -9.51 -10.88 -37.17
N ALA A 136 -10.66 -10.62 -37.79
CA ALA A 136 -11.50 -9.46 -37.46
C ALA A 136 -11.99 -9.49 -36.00
N LYS A 137 -12.43 -10.66 -35.50
CA LYS A 137 -12.78 -10.82 -34.08
C LYS A 137 -11.60 -10.55 -33.15
N ALA A 138 -10.41 -11.06 -33.47
CA ALA A 138 -9.20 -10.81 -32.70
C ALA A 138 -8.88 -9.32 -32.64
N SER A 139 -8.91 -8.63 -33.79
CA SER A 139 -8.70 -7.17 -33.86
C SER A 139 -9.72 -6.39 -33.03
N PHE A 140 -10.99 -6.77 -33.08
CA PHE A 140 -12.03 -6.14 -32.25
C PHE A 140 -11.74 -6.28 -30.75
N PHE A 141 -11.32 -7.48 -30.31
CA PHE A 141 -10.98 -7.70 -28.90
C PHE A 141 -9.70 -6.97 -28.48
N ALA A 142 -8.71 -6.85 -29.38
CA ALA A 142 -7.51 -6.05 -29.16
C ALA A 142 -7.86 -4.56 -28.95
N ASP A 143 -8.72 -3.99 -29.80
CA ASP A 143 -9.20 -2.61 -29.66
C ASP A 143 -9.97 -2.38 -28.35
N CYS A 144 -10.80 -3.35 -27.98
CA CYS A 144 -11.53 -3.32 -26.71
C CYS A 144 -10.57 -3.37 -25.51
N ALA A 145 -9.58 -4.26 -25.55
CA ALA A 145 -8.57 -4.39 -24.51
C ALA A 145 -7.74 -3.09 -24.38
N ALA A 146 -7.36 -2.45 -25.49
CA ALA A 146 -6.65 -1.18 -25.49
C ALA A 146 -7.45 -0.06 -24.81
N LYS A 147 -8.75 0.05 -25.13
CA LYS A 147 -9.65 1.02 -24.50
C LYS A 147 -9.84 0.76 -23.01
N LEU A 148 -10.03 -0.51 -22.63
CA LEU A 148 -10.18 -0.89 -21.22
C LEU A 148 -8.90 -0.63 -20.41
N LYS A 149 -7.73 -0.88 -21.01
CA LYS A 149 -6.43 -0.56 -20.39
C LYS A 149 -6.30 0.94 -20.14
N ALA A 150 -6.60 1.78 -21.14
CA ALA A 150 -6.55 3.23 -20.98
C ALA A 150 -7.50 3.74 -19.88
N LEU A 151 -8.70 3.16 -19.78
CA LEU A 151 -9.65 3.47 -18.70
C LEU A 151 -9.10 3.09 -17.32
N LEU A 152 -8.47 1.92 -17.22
CA LEU A 152 -7.89 1.42 -15.97
C LEU A 152 -6.70 2.26 -15.52
N ASP A 153 -5.82 2.65 -16.45
CA ASP A 153 -4.68 3.53 -16.16
C ASP A 153 -5.15 4.92 -15.71
N ARG A 154 -6.21 5.47 -16.32
CA ARG A 154 -6.82 6.73 -15.89
C ARG A 154 -7.43 6.62 -14.48
N HIS A 155 -8.11 5.52 -14.17
CA HIS A 155 -8.66 5.28 -12.84
C HIS A 155 -7.56 5.26 -11.77
N LYS A 156 -6.49 4.49 -12.01
CA LYS A 156 -5.32 4.43 -11.09
C LYS A 156 -4.68 5.80 -10.88
N LEU A 157 -4.56 6.59 -11.95
CA LEU A 157 -4.05 7.95 -11.84
C LEU A 157 -4.95 8.80 -10.94
N GLN A 158 -6.28 8.74 -11.12
CA GLN A 158 -7.21 9.47 -10.26
C GLN A 158 -7.13 9.06 -8.79
N GLU A 159 -7.05 7.76 -8.51
CA GLU A 159 -6.86 7.27 -7.14
C GLU A 159 -5.55 7.82 -6.53
N SER A 160 -4.46 7.82 -7.30
CA SER A 160 -3.18 8.38 -6.83
C SER A 160 -3.26 9.88 -6.54
N ILE A 161 -3.97 10.65 -7.38
CA ILE A 161 -4.18 12.10 -7.17
C ILE A 161 -5.00 12.33 -5.90
N ILE A 162 -6.06 11.56 -5.67
CA ILE A 162 -6.88 11.66 -4.47
C ILE A 162 -6.06 11.34 -3.22
N ALA A 163 -5.24 10.28 -3.26
CA ALA A 163 -4.37 9.91 -2.16
C ALA A 163 -3.36 11.02 -1.83
N ARG A 164 -2.70 11.58 -2.84
CA ARG A 164 -1.74 12.68 -2.68
C ARG A 164 -2.39 13.98 -2.21
N LYS A 165 -3.62 14.26 -2.65
CA LYS A 165 -4.39 15.41 -2.16
C LYS A 165 -4.70 15.25 -0.67
N LYS A 166 -5.11 14.06 -0.24
CA LYS A 166 -5.35 13.76 1.18
C LYS A 166 -4.09 13.90 2.04
N GLU A 167 -2.95 13.45 1.51
CA GLU A 167 -1.64 13.63 2.15
C GLU A 167 -1.27 15.13 2.27
N LEU A 168 -1.48 15.90 1.21
CA LEU A 168 -1.26 17.35 1.23
C LEU A 168 -2.17 18.07 2.22
N ASP A 169 -3.45 17.68 2.30
CA ASP A 169 -4.40 18.28 3.24
C ASP A 169 -4.01 17.97 4.70
N ALA A 170 -3.49 16.76 4.99
CA ALA A 170 -2.95 16.42 6.31
C ALA A 170 -1.67 17.19 6.66
N LEU A 171 -0.79 17.43 5.69
CA LEU A 171 0.39 18.28 5.88
C LEU A 171 0.00 19.75 6.10
N ARG A 172 -1.06 20.22 5.45
CA ARG A 172 -1.59 21.58 5.67
C ARG A 172 -2.19 21.73 7.06
N SER A 173 -2.97 20.77 7.53
CA SER A 173 -3.54 20.84 8.88
C SER A 173 -2.46 20.88 9.95
N THR A 174 -1.42 20.05 9.80
CA THR A 174 -0.28 20.05 10.73
C THR A 174 0.49 21.36 10.69
N ASN A 175 0.72 21.94 9.51
CA ASN A 175 1.35 23.26 9.41
C ASN A 175 0.54 24.38 10.08
N PHE A 176 -0.80 24.36 10.02
CA PHE A 176 -1.62 25.34 10.73
C PHE A 176 -1.49 25.22 12.25
N ASP A 177 -1.41 23.98 12.75
CA ASP A 177 -1.18 23.72 14.17
C ASP A 177 0.22 24.18 14.60
N ASP A 178 1.23 23.94 13.76
CA ASP A 178 2.61 24.39 13.98
C ASP A 178 2.74 25.93 13.94
N GLU A 179 2.04 26.61 13.04
CA GLU A 179 2.04 28.07 12.94
C GLU A 179 1.34 28.73 14.14
N ALA A 180 0.27 28.12 14.65
CA ALA A 180 -0.37 28.56 15.90
C ALA A 180 0.57 28.38 17.10
N ALA A 181 1.30 27.27 17.19
CA ALA A 181 2.30 27.04 18.23
C ALA A 181 3.46 28.05 18.14
N LEU A 182 3.89 28.41 16.93
CA LEU A 182 4.91 29.43 16.72
C LEU A 182 4.44 30.81 17.20
N GLU A 183 3.22 31.24 16.88
CA GLU A 183 2.69 32.52 17.36
C GLU A 183 2.46 32.52 18.88
N GLU A 184 2.04 31.41 19.47
CA GLU A 184 1.96 31.26 20.93
C GLU A 184 3.34 31.42 21.59
N THR A 185 4.36 30.73 21.08
CA THR A 185 5.73 30.88 21.62
C THR A 185 6.28 32.28 21.43
N ARG A 186 6.00 32.93 20.29
CA ARG A 186 6.36 34.33 20.06
C ARG A 186 5.69 35.26 21.06
N TYR A 187 4.39 35.09 21.30
CA TYR A 187 3.65 35.87 22.29
C TYR A 187 4.23 35.72 23.70
N HIS A 188 4.59 34.50 24.10
CA HIS A 188 5.26 34.26 25.38
C HIS A 188 6.63 34.95 25.46
N LEU A 189 7.45 34.87 24.42
CA LEU A 189 8.75 35.55 24.38
C LEU A 189 8.63 37.07 24.45
N GLU A 190 7.66 37.66 23.74
CA GLU A 190 7.40 39.12 23.80
C GLU A 190 6.97 39.53 25.20
N ARG A 191 6.09 38.75 25.85
CA ARG A 191 5.65 39.00 27.22
C ARG A 191 6.80 38.89 28.23
N ASP A 192 7.59 37.82 28.16
CA ASP A 192 8.73 37.59 29.05
C ASP A 192 9.78 38.71 28.89
N THR A 193 9.98 39.21 27.66
CA THR A 193 10.87 40.35 27.40
C THR A 193 10.36 41.62 28.09
N ILE A 194 9.06 41.93 27.98
CA ILE A 194 8.46 43.08 28.66
C ILE A 194 8.57 42.96 30.18
N GLU A 195 8.35 41.77 30.75
CA GLU A 195 8.51 41.51 32.18
C GLU A 195 9.96 41.76 32.63
N LEU A 196 10.94 41.25 31.87
CA LEU A 196 12.36 41.47 32.16
C LEU A 196 12.76 42.95 32.06
N ASP A 197 12.27 43.67 31.04
CA ASP A 197 12.52 45.11 30.89
C ASP A 197 11.92 45.91 32.05
N THR A 198 10.70 45.55 32.48
CA THR A 198 10.04 46.17 33.64
C THR A 198 10.82 45.91 34.93
N ILE A 199 11.31 44.68 35.14
CA ILE A 199 12.18 44.35 36.28
C ILE A 199 13.47 45.17 36.23
N ALA A 200 14.08 45.30 35.05
CA ALA A 200 15.29 46.09 34.88
C ALA A 200 15.05 47.57 35.20
N GLU A 201 13.93 48.15 34.75
CA GLU A 201 13.54 49.52 35.04
C GLU A 201 13.27 49.74 36.53
N LEU A 202 12.46 48.88 37.16
CA LEU A 202 12.19 48.91 38.60
C LEU A 202 13.48 48.75 39.43
N SER A 203 14.41 47.90 38.99
CA SER A 203 15.70 47.72 39.66
C SER A 203 16.57 48.97 39.60
N LYS A 204 16.53 49.70 38.47
CA LYS A 204 17.25 50.96 38.28
C LYS A 204 16.64 52.07 39.12
N GLU A 205 15.32 52.16 39.17
CA GLU A 205 14.60 53.10 40.04
C GLU A 205 14.87 52.83 41.52
N ALA A 206 14.83 51.56 41.96
CA ALA A 206 15.17 51.19 43.33
C ALA A 206 16.64 51.54 43.66
N PHE A 207 17.58 51.28 42.76
CA PHE A 207 18.98 51.65 42.98
C PHE A 207 19.18 53.18 43.05
N ALA A 208 18.42 53.94 42.27
CA ALA A 208 18.43 55.40 42.33
C ALA A 208 17.80 55.93 43.64
N SER A 209 16.69 55.34 44.09
CA SER A 209 16.05 55.71 45.36
C SER A 209 16.95 55.40 46.56
N PHE A 210 17.60 54.24 46.60
CA PHE A 210 18.58 53.90 47.64
C PHE A 210 19.74 54.89 47.71
N LYS A 211 20.26 55.34 46.56
CA LYS A 211 21.31 56.38 46.53
C LYS A 211 20.81 57.74 46.99
N ALA A 212 19.59 58.11 46.62
CA ALA A 212 18.98 59.36 47.06
C ALA A 212 18.74 59.35 48.58
N GLU A 213 18.22 58.25 49.13
CA GLU A 213 17.99 58.05 50.55
C GLU A 213 19.31 58.08 51.35
N GLN A 214 20.36 57.38 50.87
CA GLN A 214 21.68 57.44 51.49
C GLN A 214 22.29 58.86 51.43
N ALA A 215 22.09 59.60 50.34
CA ALA A 215 22.58 60.98 50.21
C ALA A 215 21.84 61.94 51.16
N GLU A 216 20.54 61.74 51.37
CA GLU A 216 19.73 62.49 52.31
C GLU A 216 20.10 62.18 53.77
N GLU A 217 20.35 60.91 54.11
CA GLU A 217 20.84 60.51 55.43
C GLU A 217 22.22 61.11 55.74
N LEU A 218 23.13 61.15 54.77
CA LEU A 218 24.44 61.81 54.89
C LEU A 218 24.30 63.32 55.09
N ARG A 219 23.36 63.97 54.40
CA ARG A 219 23.05 65.39 54.58
C ARG A 219 22.56 65.69 55.99
N LEU A 220 21.63 64.88 56.50
CA LEU A 220 21.10 65.01 57.86
C LEU A 220 22.19 64.78 58.92
N ARG A 221 23.11 63.83 58.70
CA ARG A 221 24.27 63.64 59.59
C ARG A 221 25.25 64.82 59.56
N LEU A 222 25.54 65.37 58.38
CA LEU A 222 26.37 66.56 58.24
C LEU A 222 25.74 67.80 58.86
N GLU A 223 24.42 67.94 58.76
CA GLU A 223 23.68 69.05 59.37
C GLU A 223 23.69 68.96 60.90
N LYS A 224 23.53 67.76 61.46
CA LYS A 224 23.71 67.52 62.90
C LYS A 224 25.13 67.87 63.37
N LEU A 225 26.15 67.40 62.67
CA LEU A 225 27.55 67.72 63.00
C LEU A 225 27.87 69.22 62.88
N ARG A 226 27.23 69.92 61.94
CA ARG A 226 27.36 71.38 61.78
C ARG A 226 26.63 72.15 62.88
N SER A 227 25.55 71.59 63.45
CA SER A 227 24.82 72.21 64.56
C SER A 227 25.43 71.95 65.94
N GLU A 228 26.34 70.98 66.05
CA GLU A 228 27.08 70.64 67.27
C GLU A 228 28.46 71.33 67.38
N LEU A 229 28.84 72.14 66.37
CA LEU A 229 30.05 73.00 66.37
C LEU A 229 29.70 74.45 66.71
#